data_AF-A0A3B6LNK3-F1
#
_entry.id   AF-A0A3B6LNK3-F1
#
_cell.length_a   1.000
_cell.length_b   1.000
_cell.length_c   1.000
_cell.angle_alpha   90.00
_cell.angle_beta   90.00
_cell.angle_gamma   90.00
#
_symmetry.space_group_name_H-M   'P 1'
#
loop_
_entity.id
_entity.type
_entity.pdbx_description
1 polymer ?
#
loop_
_entity_poly.entity_id
_entity_poly.type
_entity_poly.pdbx_seq_one_letter_code
_entity_poly.pdbx_strand_id
1 'polypeptide(L)'
;MGADYIVTLVLLCFLFNPCYLTLVESVGVDGHLQMNQKNNTLLRPKPFWFPWRANFMDEGSNIISHYAMWHTEPGQFYGLRAEMSIWASPNLETSQESGASLQIYCQDGGHYNLIQVGFHISPSLYHNRDIRFFTYWTKDLKSKGCYNSQCTGYVPASGAKLVPGQAIAPPSVYGIQDHYMRISINKDPNSGDWVVYHHDLEKPSFLGHFPKELCLGTKRIQAMTGFVNYLKNAHGPPMGSGHFPDYNEKKSAYFNHIKNYNSKGQAFDPFWTKAAKLVDRPDCYDANDLFLEFKKGYTFNYGGPSGCIG
;
A
#
# COMPACT_ATOMS: atom_id res chain seq x y z
N MET A 1 -48.29 -6.84 38.28
CA MET A 1 -47.43 -7.57 39.23
C MET A 1 -46.36 -8.24 38.39
N GLY A 2 -45.14 -7.72 38.48
CA GLY A 2 -44.01 -8.15 37.68
C GLY A 2 -43.47 -9.50 38.16
N ALA A 3 -42.95 -10.27 37.21
CA ALA A 3 -42.03 -11.34 37.49
C ALA A 3 -40.75 -11.02 36.72
N ASP A 4 -39.73 -10.65 37.49
CA ASP A 4 -38.37 -10.39 37.04
C ASP A 4 -37.72 -11.69 36.56
N TYR A 5 -37.07 -11.65 35.40
CA TYR A 5 -36.15 -12.69 34.97
C TYR A 5 -34.72 -12.15 35.07
N ILE A 6 -33.95 -12.75 35.95
CA ILE A 6 -32.52 -12.52 36.15
C ILE A 6 -31.77 -13.14 34.96
N VAL A 7 -31.08 -12.31 34.17
CA VAL A 7 -30.15 -12.80 33.13
C VAL A 7 -28.81 -13.08 33.81
N THR A 8 -28.55 -14.34 34.12
CA THR A 8 -27.26 -14.81 34.65
C THR A 8 -26.29 -14.97 33.48
N LEU A 9 -25.23 -14.15 33.44
CA LEU A 9 -24.14 -14.27 32.48
C LEU A 9 -23.32 -15.52 32.81
N VAL A 10 -23.45 -16.58 32.02
CA VAL A 10 -22.55 -17.75 32.11
C VAL A 10 -21.54 -17.66 30.97
N LEU A 11 -20.32 -17.28 31.34
CA LEU A 11 -19.14 -17.34 30.49
C LEU A 11 -18.71 -18.81 30.37
N LEU A 12 -18.91 -19.43 29.21
CA LEU A 12 -18.36 -20.75 28.89
C LEU A 12 -17.40 -20.63 27.72
N CYS A 13 -16.11 -20.52 28.05
CA CYS A 13 -15.00 -20.68 27.12
C CYS A 13 -14.73 -22.18 26.91
N PHE A 14 -14.91 -22.65 25.67
CA PHE A 14 -14.19 -23.80 25.10
C PHE A 14 -13.92 -23.42 23.62
N LEU A 15 -12.70 -23.02 23.25
CA LEU A 15 -11.60 -23.87 22.76
C LEU A 15 -11.92 -24.62 21.45
N PHE A 16 -11.29 -24.14 20.37
CA PHE A 16 -10.93 -24.83 19.10
C PHE A 16 -12.03 -25.38 18.16
N ASN A 17 -12.46 -24.57 17.18
CA ASN A 17 -12.34 -24.89 15.73
C ASN A 17 -12.75 -23.68 14.85
N PRO A 18 -12.16 -23.49 13.65
CA PRO A 18 -12.48 -22.37 12.77
C PRO A 18 -13.83 -22.59 12.08
N CYS A 19 -14.77 -21.65 12.24
CA CYS A 19 -15.99 -21.63 11.46
C CYS A 19 -15.68 -21.23 10.02
N TYR A 20 -15.80 -22.19 9.09
CA TYR A 20 -16.02 -21.89 7.68
C TYR A 20 -17.44 -21.35 7.50
N LEU A 21 -17.57 -20.18 6.86
CA LEU A 21 -18.84 -19.68 6.35
C LEU A 21 -19.22 -20.47 5.10
N THR A 22 -20.12 -21.45 5.25
CA THR A 22 -20.84 -22.04 4.12
C THR A 22 -22.09 -21.22 3.84
N LEU A 23 -22.24 -20.75 2.60
CA LEU A 23 -23.46 -20.17 2.05
C LEU A 23 -24.62 -21.16 2.20
N VAL A 24 -25.61 -20.83 3.03
CA VAL A 24 -26.89 -21.52 3.07
C VAL A 24 -27.85 -20.78 2.14
N GLU A 25 -28.20 -21.42 1.02
CA GLU A 25 -29.36 -21.03 0.22
C GLU A 25 -30.62 -21.25 1.06
N SER A 26 -31.42 -20.20 1.23
CA SER A 26 -32.72 -20.28 1.88
C SER A 26 -33.70 -21.06 0.99
N VAL A 27 -34.14 -22.22 1.46
CA VAL A 27 -35.28 -22.96 0.91
C VAL A 27 -36.57 -22.31 1.38
N GLY A 28 -37.34 -21.77 0.44
CA GLY A 28 -38.73 -21.37 0.65
C GLY A 28 -39.69 -22.51 0.33
N VAL A 29 -40.67 -22.69 1.19
CA VAL A 29 -41.78 -23.65 1.09
C VAL A 29 -42.70 -23.21 -0.04
N ASP A 30 -42.58 -23.85 -1.20
CA ASP A 30 -43.67 -24.28 -2.09
C ASP A 30 -43.04 -24.80 -3.39
N GLY A 31 -43.15 -26.12 -3.59
CA GLY A 31 -42.52 -26.81 -4.71
C GLY A 31 -43.21 -26.51 -6.03
N HIS A 32 -42.67 -25.57 -6.82
CA HIS A 32 -42.87 -25.54 -8.26
C HIS A 32 -41.64 -24.93 -8.96
N LEU A 33 -41.01 -25.74 -9.84
CA LEU A 33 -40.04 -25.28 -10.84
C LEU A 33 -40.76 -24.36 -11.83
N GLN A 34 -40.47 -23.06 -11.80
CA GLN A 34 -40.69 -22.17 -12.94
C GLN A 34 -39.35 -21.61 -13.42
N MET A 35 -38.92 -22.14 -14.57
CA MET A 35 -37.88 -21.53 -15.39
C MET A 35 -38.43 -20.22 -15.93
N ASN A 36 -37.94 -19.08 -15.44
CA ASN A 36 -38.16 -17.79 -16.09
C ASN A 36 -36.82 -17.14 -16.42
N GLN A 37 -36.45 -17.34 -17.68
CA GLN A 37 -35.31 -16.79 -18.37
C GLN A 37 -35.56 -15.30 -18.61
N LYS A 38 -35.13 -14.42 -17.69
CA LYS A 38 -35.06 -12.97 -17.94
C LYS A 38 -33.89 -12.34 -17.16
N ASN A 39 -32.86 -11.98 -17.92
CA ASN A 39 -31.88 -10.94 -17.66
C ASN A 39 -31.32 -10.81 -16.22
N ASN A 40 -30.44 -11.73 -15.84
CA ASN A 40 -29.44 -11.48 -14.81
C ASN A 40 -28.06 -11.36 -15.46
N THR A 41 -27.81 -10.23 -16.13
CA THR A 41 -26.44 -9.71 -16.19
C THR A 41 -26.13 -9.16 -14.81
N LEU A 42 -25.68 -10.06 -13.94
CA LEU A 42 -24.93 -9.70 -12.75
C LEU A 42 -23.75 -8.89 -13.26
N LEU A 43 -23.86 -7.56 -13.19
CA LEU A 43 -22.79 -6.63 -13.51
C LEU A 43 -21.64 -6.98 -12.57
N ARG A 44 -20.75 -7.88 -13.00
CA ARG A 44 -19.41 -8.00 -12.41
C ARG A 44 -18.88 -6.57 -12.41
N PRO A 45 -18.51 -5.99 -11.25
CA PRO A 45 -17.83 -4.71 -11.26
C PRO A 45 -16.65 -4.85 -12.21
N LYS A 46 -16.61 -4.00 -13.25
CA LYS A 46 -15.46 -3.96 -14.16
C LYS A 46 -14.22 -3.83 -13.28
N PRO A 47 -13.18 -4.66 -13.45
CA PRO A 47 -11.96 -4.53 -12.68
C PRO A 47 -11.47 -3.08 -12.83
N PHE A 48 -11.36 -2.37 -11.70
CA PHE A 48 -10.80 -1.04 -11.70
C PHE A 48 -9.35 -1.16 -12.16
N TRP A 49 -9.10 -0.73 -13.38
CA TRP A 49 -7.78 -0.79 -13.98
C TRP A 49 -6.94 0.31 -13.34
N PHE A 50 -6.04 -0.07 -12.42
CA PHE A 50 -5.11 0.87 -11.82
C PHE A 50 -4.33 1.56 -12.95
N PRO A 51 -4.36 2.89 -13.06
CA PRO A 51 -3.68 3.53 -14.15
C PRO A 51 -2.17 3.45 -13.88
N TRP A 52 -1.51 2.82 -14.84
CA TRP A 52 -0.13 2.37 -14.89
C TRP A 52 0.92 3.29 -14.26
N ARG A 53 1.92 2.71 -13.58
CA ARG A 53 3.21 3.37 -13.29
C ARG A 53 4.21 3.28 -14.46
N ALA A 54 3.88 2.67 -15.60
CA ALA A 54 4.84 2.45 -16.69
C ALA A 54 4.85 3.52 -17.79
N ASN A 55 4.74 4.80 -17.44
CA ASN A 55 5.39 5.84 -18.25
C ASN A 55 6.68 6.29 -17.53
N PHE A 56 7.52 5.30 -17.22
CA PHE A 56 8.92 5.51 -16.87
C PHE A 56 9.66 6.01 -18.12
N MET A 57 9.57 7.31 -18.39
CA MET A 57 10.38 8.03 -19.39
C MET A 57 10.20 7.56 -20.85
N ASP A 58 9.72 8.48 -21.69
CA ASP A 58 9.65 8.34 -23.16
C ASP A 58 8.58 7.33 -23.63
N GLU A 59 7.75 7.74 -24.59
CA GLU A 59 7.02 6.80 -25.44
C GLU A 59 8.08 6.03 -26.25
N GLY A 60 8.67 5.01 -25.63
CA GLY A 60 9.89 4.35 -26.12
C GLY A 60 10.65 3.52 -25.09
N SER A 61 10.43 3.71 -23.78
CA SER A 61 11.09 2.87 -22.78
C SER A 61 10.44 1.49 -22.65
N ASN A 62 11.26 0.46 -22.81
CA ASN A 62 10.90 -0.93 -22.54
C ASN A 62 10.88 -1.20 -21.02
N ILE A 63 10.34 -0.33 -20.14
CA ILE A 63 10.29 -0.60 -18.69
C ILE A 63 8.92 -1.16 -18.31
N ILE A 64 8.91 -2.23 -17.54
CA ILE A 64 7.70 -2.80 -16.93
C ILE A 64 7.75 -2.66 -15.42
N SER A 65 6.56 -2.67 -14.82
CA SER A 65 6.37 -2.50 -13.38
C SER A 65 5.45 -3.59 -12.85
N HIS A 66 5.81 -4.17 -11.71
CA HIS A 66 4.98 -5.14 -11.01
C HIS A 66 4.75 -4.74 -9.56
N TYR A 67 3.63 -5.17 -9.01
CA TYR A 67 3.13 -4.74 -7.70
C TYR A 67 2.53 -5.89 -6.92
N ALA A 68 2.75 -5.84 -5.61
CA ALA A 68 1.98 -6.59 -4.62
C ALA A 68 1.47 -5.58 -3.59
N MET A 69 0.16 -5.32 -3.61
CA MET A 69 -0.42 -4.20 -2.87
C MET A 69 -1.81 -4.46 -2.32
N TRP A 70 -2.19 -3.63 -1.35
CA TRP A 70 -3.56 -3.42 -0.91
C TRP A 70 -3.96 -1.98 -1.20
N HIS A 71 -5.13 -1.80 -1.81
CA HIS A 71 -5.64 -0.48 -2.15
C HIS A 71 -7.13 -0.33 -1.79
N THR A 72 -7.59 0.88 -1.58
CA THR A 72 -9.01 1.17 -1.35
C THR A 72 -9.80 1.21 -2.66
N GLU A 73 -11.12 1.11 -2.58
CA GLU A 73 -11.99 1.63 -3.64
C GLU A 73 -11.90 3.18 -3.69
N PRO A 74 -12.29 3.85 -4.79
CA PRO A 74 -12.35 5.31 -4.83
C PRO A 74 -13.31 5.88 -3.77
N GLY A 75 -12.81 6.77 -2.91
CA GLY A 75 -13.58 7.33 -1.80
C GLY A 75 -13.01 8.65 -1.25
N GLN A 76 -13.59 9.15 -0.16
CA GLN A 76 -13.09 10.35 0.51
C GLN A 76 -12.04 9.97 1.55
N PHE A 77 -10.77 9.95 1.12
CA PHE A 77 -9.66 9.62 2.00
C PHE A 77 -8.77 10.84 2.25
N TYR A 78 -8.19 10.91 3.46
CA TYR A 78 -7.37 12.05 3.91
C TYR A 78 -5.95 11.66 4.31
N GLY A 79 -5.55 10.41 4.10
CA GLY A 79 -4.20 9.97 4.41
C GLY A 79 -4.13 8.58 5.01
N LEU A 80 -2.94 8.01 4.99
CA LEU A 80 -2.64 6.72 5.59
C LEU A 80 -1.29 6.76 6.29
N ARG A 81 -1.15 5.93 7.31
CA ARG A 81 0.10 5.68 8.03
C ARG A 81 0.33 4.19 8.08
N ALA A 82 1.56 3.77 7.86
CA ALA A 82 1.97 2.39 8.09
C ALA A 82 3.43 2.35 8.55
N GLU A 83 3.75 1.29 9.28
CA GLU A 83 5.10 0.84 9.55
C GLU A 83 5.55 -0.07 8.41
N MET A 84 6.73 0.17 7.86
CA MET A 84 7.24 -0.51 6.68
C MET A 84 8.60 -1.13 6.99
N SER A 85 8.75 -2.42 6.73
CA SER A 85 10.04 -3.11 6.83
C SER A 85 11.03 -2.58 5.78
N ILE A 86 12.32 -2.46 6.14
CA ILE A 86 13.38 -1.89 5.31
C ILE A 86 14.30 -3.00 4.79
N TRP A 87 14.24 -3.32 3.50
CA TRP A 87 15.02 -4.43 2.92
C TRP A 87 16.07 -3.96 1.93
N ALA A 88 17.30 -4.49 2.09
CA ALA A 88 18.39 -4.27 1.14
C ALA A 88 18.33 -5.29 0.01
N SER A 89 18.81 -4.89 -1.16
CA SER A 89 18.98 -5.78 -2.31
C SER A 89 20.29 -5.42 -3.02
N PRO A 90 21.42 -5.98 -2.56
CA PRO A 90 22.76 -5.56 -2.98
C PRO A 90 23.09 -5.94 -4.43
N ASN A 91 22.27 -6.78 -5.06
CA ASN A 91 22.50 -7.30 -6.41
C ASN A 91 21.57 -6.66 -7.46
N LEU A 92 20.88 -5.55 -7.14
CA LEU A 92 20.06 -4.85 -8.13
C LEU A 92 20.90 -4.36 -9.31
N GLU A 93 20.43 -4.61 -10.52
CA GLU A 93 21.04 -4.09 -11.75
C GLU A 93 20.77 -2.58 -11.91
N THR A 94 21.55 -1.92 -12.78
CA THR A 94 21.47 -0.47 -12.95
C THR A 94 20.08 0.01 -13.41
N SER A 95 19.40 -0.77 -14.25
CA SER A 95 18.07 -0.46 -14.79
C SER A 95 16.91 -0.97 -13.93
N GLN A 96 17.19 -1.55 -12.77
CA GLN A 96 16.18 -2.10 -11.87
C GLN A 96 15.85 -1.12 -10.73
N GLU A 97 14.63 -1.21 -10.23
CA GLU A 97 14.16 -0.55 -9.02
C GLU A 97 13.35 -1.56 -8.20
N SER A 98 13.49 -1.52 -6.89
CA SER A 98 12.68 -2.30 -5.96
C SER A 98 12.42 -1.48 -4.71
N GLY A 99 11.20 -1.54 -4.18
CA GLY A 99 10.84 -0.75 -3.02
C GLY A 99 9.42 -0.95 -2.55
N ALA A 100 9.02 -0.10 -1.60
CA ALA A 100 7.67 -0.03 -1.11
C ALA A 100 7.27 1.39 -0.74
N SER A 101 5.97 1.66 -0.71
CA SER A 101 5.47 3.01 -0.50
C SER A 101 4.01 3.10 -0.09
N LEU A 102 3.68 4.23 0.51
CA LEU A 102 2.32 4.74 0.65
C LEU A 102 1.99 5.62 -0.56
N GLN A 103 0.83 5.39 -1.17
CA GLN A 103 0.39 6.06 -2.39
C GLN A 103 -0.99 6.69 -2.18
N ILE A 104 -1.17 7.92 -2.66
CA ILE A 104 -2.47 8.57 -2.79
C ILE A 104 -2.71 8.89 -4.27
N TYR A 105 -3.72 8.26 -4.84
CA TYR A 105 -4.21 8.56 -6.18
C TYR A 105 -5.37 9.54 -6.05
N CYS A 106 -5.32 10.64 -6.79
CA CYS A 106 -6.25 11.75 -6.66
C CYS A 106 -7.01 11.92 -7.97
N GLN A 107 -8.32 11.65 -7.95
CA GLN A 107 -9.14 11.71 -9.15
C GLN A 107 -9.51 13.16 -9.48
N ASP A 108 -9.06 13.66 -10.62
CA ASP A 108 -9.35 15.01 -11.10
C ASP A 108 -9.80 14.97 -12.57
N GLY A 109 -11.02 15.42 -12.85
CA GLY A 109 -11.53 15.53 -14.22
C GLY A 109 -11.54 14.22 -15.04
N GLY A 110 -11.57 13.04 -14.40
CA GLY A 110 -11.47 11.74 -15.07
C GLY A 110 -10.04 11.24 -15.28
N HIS A 111 -9.04 12.03 -14.89
CA HIS A 111 -7.66 11.63 -14.73
C HIS A 111 -7.34 11.34 -13.27
N TYR A 112 -6.17 10.78 -13.03
CA TYR A 112 -5.63 10.60 -11.70
C TYR A 112 -4.23 11.19 -11.66
N ASN A 113 -3.90 11.78 -10.52
CA ASN A 113 -2.56 12.21 -10.16
C ASN A 113 -2.10 11.32 -9.01
N LEU A 114 -0.79 11.14 -8.86
CA LEU A 114 -0.22 10.32 -7.80
C LEU A 114 0.72 11.16 -6.95
N ILE A 115 0.63 11.00 -5.64
CA ILE A 115 1.69 11.36 -4.70
C ILE A 115 2.06 10.12 -3.89
N GLN A 116 3.36 9.95 -3.65
CA GLN A 116 3.90 8.73 -3.08
C GLN A 116 5.13 9.01 -2.23
N VAL A 117 5.24 8.31 -1.11
CA VAL A 117 6.40 8.31 -0.22
C VAL A 117 6.76 6.91 0.21
N GLY A 118 8.04 6.63 0.36
CA GLY A 118 8.47 5.31 0.80
C GLY A 118 9.97 5.10 0.73
N PHE A 119 10.36 3.84 0.56
CA PHE A 119 11.75 3.42 0.50
C PHE A 119 11.97 2.60 -0.75
N HIS A 120 13.07 2.85 -1.46
CA HIS A 120 13.44 2.09 -2.63
C HIS A 120 14.95 2.00 -2.81
N ILE A 121 15.36 1.11 -3.69
CA ILE A 121 16.71 1.03 -4.22
C ILE A 121 16.59 1.30 -5.72
N SER A 122 17.29 2.32 -6.20
CA SER A 122 17.26 2.74 -7.61
C SER A 122 18.67 3.13 -8.06
N PRO A 123 19.45 2.19 -8.59
CA PRO A 123 20.84 2.49 -8.97
C PRO A 123 20.94 3.46 -10.15
N SER A 124 19.95 3.49 -11.04
CA SER A 124 19.86 4.50 -12.11
C SER A 124 19.71 5.92 -11.56
N LEU A 125 19.03 6.09 -10.41
CA LEU A 125 18.75 7.39 -9.81
C LEU A 125 19.90 7.88 -8.90
N TYR A 126 20.56 6.97 -8.18
CA TYR A 126 21.54 7.34 -7.13
C TYR A 126 22.97 6.87 -7.40
N HIS A 127 23.21 6.10 -8.45
CA HIS A 127 24.52 5.51 -8.78
C HIS A 127 25.12 4.62 -7.68
N ASN A 128 24.28 4.11 -6.78
CA ASN A 128 24.60 3.12 -5.75
C ASN A 128 23.37 2.24 -5.46
N ARG A 129 23.50 1.31 -4.51
CA ARG A 129 22.46 0.35 -4.15
C ARG A 129 21.94 0.54 -2.73
N ASP A 130 22.14 1.73 -2.18
CA ASP A 130 21.63 2.05 -0.85
C ASP A 130 20.11 2.16 -0.90
N ILE A 131 19.47 1.79 0.21
CA ILE A 131 18.06 2.06 0.40
C ILE A 131 17.90 3.56 0.62
N ARG A 132 16.95 4.17 -0.08
CA ARG A 132 16.75 5.62 -0.06
C ARG A 132 15.31 5.91 0.31
N PHE A 133 15.11 6.84 1.23
CA PHE A 133 13.79 7.46 1.38
C PHE A 133 13.51 8.27 0.11
N PHE A 134 12.35 8.10 -0.48
CA PHE A 134 12.00 8.81 -1.70
C PHE A 134 10.60 9.40 -1.65
N THR A 135 10.44 10.45 -2.43
CA THR A 135 9.15 11.04 -2.76
C THR A 135 8.95 10.96 -4.26
N TYR A 136 7.72 10.72 -4.69
CA TYR A 136 7.37 10.70 -6.10
C TYR A 136 6.01 11.34 -6.31
N TRP A 137 5.86 12.11 -7.39
CA TRP A 137 4.55 12.64 -7.77
C TRP A 137 4.37 12.69 -9.29
N THR A 138 3.12 12.65 -9.75
CA THR A 138 2.77 12.81 -11.16
C THR A 138 1.74 13.93 -11.34
N LYS A 139 1.86 14.70 -12.42
CA LYS A 139 0.82 15.68 -12.80
C LYS A 139 -0.46 15.01 -13.28
N ASP A 140 -0.30 13.85 -13.91
CA ASP A 140 -1.34 12.92 -14.33
C ASP A 140 -0.66 11.55 -14.51
N LEU A 141 -1.42 10.45 -14.61
CA LEU A 141 -0.86 9.10 -14.76
C LEU A 141 -0.39 8.75 -16.18
N LYS A 142 -0.40 9.69 -17.13
CA LYS A 142 0.16 9.52 -18.48
C LYS A 142 1.52 10.22 -18.60
N SER A 143 1.72 11.31 -17.89
CA SER A 143 2.93 12.10 -17.89
C SER A 143 4.01 11.46 -17.02
N LYS A 144 5.27 11.71 -17.37
CA LYS A 144 6.41 11.35 -16.53
C LYS A 144 6.28 12.03 -15.17
N GLY A 145 6.36 11.25 -14.10
CA GLY A 145 6.41 11.81 -12.74
C GLY A 145 7.80 12.28 -12.36
N CYS A 146 7.90 12.77 -11.13
CA CYS A 146 9.11 13.37 -10.62
C CYS A 146 9.53 12.77 -9.29
N TYR A 147 10.79 12.34 -9.23
CA TYR A 147 11.43 11.86 -8.01
C TYR A 147 12.04 13.01 -7.21
N ASN A 148 11.91 12.91 -5.88
CA ASN A 148 12.61 13.74 -4.90
C ASN A 148 12.49 15.23 -5.24
N SER A 149 13.63 15.92 -5.28
CA SER A 149 13.74 17.34 -5.61
C SER A 149 14.20 17.58 -7.05
N GLN A 150 14.04 16.60 -7.96
CA GLN A 150 14.37 16.81 -9.38
C GLN A 150 13.42 17.80 -10.07
N CYS A 151 12.24 18.03 -9.49
CA CYS A 151 11.25 19.01 -9.93
C CYS A 151 10.54 19.58 -8.71
N THR A 152 9.92 20.75 -8.89
CA THR A 152 9.09 21.38 -7.86
C THR A 152 7.88 20.51 -7.56
N GLY A 153 7.76 20.00 -6.33
CA GLY A 153 6.56 19.30 -5.90
C GLY A 153 6.58 18.73 -4.49
N TYR A 154 7.72 18.23 -3.99
CA TYR A 154 7.88 17.97 -2.56
C TYR A 154 8.74 19.07 -1.93
N VAL A 155 8.29 19.61 -0.80
CA VAL A 155 8.98 20.66 -0.06
C VAL A 155 9.42 20.09 1.29
N PRO A 156 10.73 19.81 1.48
CA PRO A 156 11.26 19.33 2.75
C PRO A 156 11.05 20.34 3.87
N ALA A 157 10.76 19.86 5.08
CA ALA A 157 10.68 20.72 6.25
C ALA A 157 12.07 21.21 6.68
N SER A 158 12.14 22.44 7.21
CA SER A 158 13.37 22.92 7.84
C SER A 158 13.72 22.02 9.03
N GLY A 159 14.94 21.47 9.05
CA GLY A 159 15.39 20.55 10.09
C GLY A 159 14.79 19.14 10.02
N ALA A 160 14.19 18.75 8.89
CA ALA A 160 13.69 17.39 8.68
C ALA A 160 14.76 16.33 9.02
N LYS A 161 14.39 15.35 9.86
CA LYS A 161 15.28 14.26 10.27
C LYS A 161 15.52 13.22 9.17
N LEU A 162 14.73 13.30 8.11
CA LEU A 162 14.85 12.47 6.93
C LEU A 162 14.42 13.29 5.70
N VAL A 163 15.27 13.35 4.68
CA VAL A 163 14.99 14.09 3.43
C VAL A 163 14.99 13.16 2.22
N PRO A 164 14.25 13.50 1.13
CA PRO A 164 14.22 12.68 -0.08
C PRO A 164 15.63 12.45 -0.65
N GLY A 165 15.93 11.21 -1.05
CA GLY A 165 17.24 10.77 -1.52
C GLY A 165 18.24 10.45 -0.42
N GLN A 166 17.90 10.63 0.86
CA GLN A 166 18.77 10.25 1.97
C GLN A 166 18.83 8.71 2.12
N ALA A 167 20.04 8.19 2.32
CA ALA A 167 20.26 6.77 2.57
C ALA A 167 19.69 6.33 3.93
N ILE A 168 19.11 5.14 3.98
CA ILE A 168 18.56 4.50 5.16
C ILE A 168 19.43 3.29 5.53
N ALA A 169 19.80 3.20 6.79
CA ALA A 169 20.53 2.08 7.36
C ALA A 169 20.24 1.97 8.87
N PRO A 170 20.42 0.78 9.46
CA PRO A 170 20.70 -0.51 8.81
C PRO A 170 19.42 -1.14 8.18
N PRO A 171 19.57 -2.04 7.19
CA PRO A 171 18.45 -2.81 6.64
C PRO A 171 18.13 -4.04 7.50
N SER A 172 16.91 -4.57 7.36
CA SER A 172 16.50 -5.89 7.87
C SER A 172 17.44 -6.99 7.37
N VAL A 173 17.68 -7.97 8.24
CA VAL A 173 18.51 -9.15 7.99
C VAL A 173 17.63 -10.39 8.10
N TYR A 174 17.49 -11.11 6.99
CA TYR A 174 16.59 -12.25 6.86
C TYR A 174 16.76 -13.28 7.99
N GLY A 175 15.69 -13.56 8.71
CA GLY A 175 15.63 -14.50 9.83
C GLY A 175 16.29 -14.03 11.13
N ILE A 176 16.97 -12.88 11.14
CA ILE A 176 17.80 -12.43 12.27
C ILE A 176 17.20 -11.18 12.91
N GLN A 177 17.23 -10.07 12.18
CA GLN A 177 16.92 -8.75 12.70
C GLN A 177 15.96 -8.02 11.78
N ASP A 178 14.95 -7.40 12.39
CA ASP A 178 13.99 -6.58 11.69
C ASP A 178 14.29 -5.10 11.93
N HIS A 179 14.29 -4.32 10.85
CA HIS A 179 14.41 -2.87 10.85
C HIS A 179 13.25 -2.30 10.03
N TYR A 180 12.58 -1.31 10.60
CA TYR A 180 11.37 -0.73 10.02
C TYR A 180 11.35 0.78 10.19
N MET A 181 10.43 1.42 9.50
CA MET A 181 10.11 2.82 9.72
C MET A 181 8.62 3.08 9.54
N ARG A 182 8.02 3.82 10.47
CA ARG A 182 6.63 4.25 10.43
C ARG A 182 6.51 5.64 9.86
N ILE A 183 5.91 5.74 8.67
CA ILE A 183 5.66 7.00 7.98
C ILE A 183 4.17 7.22 7.73
N SER A 184 3.77 8.48 7.57
CA SER A 184 2.43 8.84 7.10
C SER A 184 2.50 9.80 5.94
N ILE A 185 1.48 9.75 5.09
CA ILE A 185 1.12 10.81 4.16
C ILE A 185 -0.34 11.16 4.41
N ASN A 186 -0.62 12.37 4.85
CA ASN A 186 -1.96 12.81 5.19
C ASN A 186 -2.19 14.26 4.85
N LYS A 187 -3.44 14.60 4.56
CA LYS A 187 -3.87 15.95 4.25
C LYS A 187 -3.93 16.76 5.55
N ASP A 188 -3.21 17.87 5.61
CA ASP A 188 -3.31 18.83 6.70
C ASP A 188 -4.67 19.56 6.62
N PRO A 189 -5.45 19.60 7.72
CA PRO A 189 -6.76 20.25 7.70
C PRO A 189 -6.69 21.78 7.59
N ASN A 190 -5.55 22.40 7.90
CA ASN A 190 -5.41 23.86 7.90
C ASN A 190 -4.93 24.38 6.54
N SER A 191 -3.80 23.89 6.03
CA SER A 191 -3.25 24.32 4.74
C SER A 191 -3.88 23.60 3.55
N GLY A 192 -4.31 22.35 3.78
CA GLY A 192 -4.78 21.45 2.74
C GLY A 192 -3.68 20.66 2.03
N ASP A 193 -2.42 20.89 2.38
CA ASP A 193 -1.26 20.19 1.80
C ASP A 193 -1.17 18.76 2.30
N TRP A 194 -0.42 17.92 1.58
CA TRP A 194 -0.17 16.54 1.98
C TRP A 194 1.12 16.44 2.75
N VAL A 195 1.01 16.43 4.06
CA VAL A 195 2.13 16.41 5.00
C VAL A 195 2.65 14.99 5.22
N VAL A 196 3.95 14.89 5.40
CA VAL A 196 4.67 13.63 5.61
C VAL A 196 5.36 13.65 6.97
N TYR A 197 5.16 12.59 7.75
CA TYR A 197 5.73 12.44 9.08
C TYR A 197 6.44 11.11 9.26
N HIS A 198 7.51 11.13 10.04
CA HIS A 198 8.15 9.95 10.63
C HIS A 198 7.70 9.80 12.09
N HIS A 199 7.21 8.62 12.47
CA HIS A 199 6.47 8.40 13.73
C HIS A 199 7.24 7.62 14.81
N ASP A 200 8.46 7.14 14.56
CA ASP A 200 9.18 6.27 15.52
C ASP A 200 10.05 7.05 16.52
N LEU A 201 10.01 8.38 16.46
CA LEU A 201 10.67 9.26 17.43
C LEU A 201 9.71 9.61 18.58
N GLU A 202 10.24 10.13 19.70
CA GLU A 202 9.43 10.56 20.86
C GLU A 202 8.27 11.49 20.47
N LYS A 203 8.50 12.32 19.46
CA LYS A 203 7.48 13.15 18.79
C LYS A 203 7.54 12.90 17.29
N PRO A 204 6.39 12.78 16.60
CA PRO A 204 6.37 12.65 15.15
C PRO A 204 7.17 13.79 14.50
N SER A 205 8.17 13.44 13.69
CA SER A 205 9.02 14.39 12.97
C SER A 205 8.36 14.75 11.65
N PHE A 206 8.02 16.03 11.49
CA PHE A 206 7.57 16.57 10.22
C PHE A 206 8.72 16.52 9.19
N LEU A 207 8.52 15.83 8.08
CA LEU A 207 9.54 15.65 7.03
C LEU A 207 9.38 16.65 5.89
N GLY A 208 8.17 17.18 5.69
CA GLY A 208 7.83 18.05 4.58
C GLY A 208 6.43 17.79 4.05
N HIS A 209 6.11 18.39 2.90
CA HIS A 209 4.78 18.29 2.31
C HIS A 209 4.81 18.30 0.79
N PHE A 210 3.75 17.76 0.18
CA PHE A 210 3.35 18.06 -1.19
C PHE A 210 2.29 19.16 -1.17
N PRO A 211 2.41 20.23 -1.99
CA PRO A 211 1.36 21.23 -2.14
C PRO A 211 0.04 20.59 -2.55
N LYS A 212 -1.08 21.11 -2.03
CA LYS A 212 -2.44 20.63 -2.32
C LYS A 212 -2.75 20.54 -3.81
N GLU A 213 -2.13 21.37 -4.64
CA GLU A 213 -2.30 21.44 -6.09
C GLU A 213 -1.91 20.14 -6.79
N LEU A 214 -1.04 19.32 -6.18
CA LEU A 214 -0.66 18.01 -6.73
C LEU A 214 -1.75 16.95 -6.57
N CYS A 215 -2.75 17.20 -5.71
CA CYS A 215 -3.81 16.26 -5.39
C CYS A 215 -5.12 16.99 -5.06
N LEU A 216 -5.68 17.65 -6.09
CA LEU A 216 -6.93 18.43 -5.99
C LEU A 216 -8.18 17.55 -5.90
N GLY A 217 -8.12 16.34 -6.46
CA GLY A 217 -9.24 15.41 -6.52
C GLY A 217 -9.87 15.11 -5.16
N THR A 218 -11.21 15.15 -5.07
CA THR A 218 -11.95 14.87 -3.83
C THR A 218 -12.18 13.38 -3.62
N LYS A 219 -12.29 12.61 -4.71
CA LYS A 219 -12.26 11.15 -4.70
C LYS A 219 -10.81 10.70 -4.83
N ARG A 220 -10.40 9.80 -3.94
CA ARG A 220 -9.04 9.31 -3.84
C ARG A 220 -9.00 7.81 -3.66
N ILE A 221 -7.87 7.22 -4.00
CA ILE A 221 -7.53 5.84 -3.66
C ILE A 221 -6.26 5.89 -2.85
N GLN A 222 -6.19 5.09 -1.79
CA GLN A 222 -4.98 4.91 -1.00
C GLN A 222 -4.44 3.52 -1.27
N ALA A 223 -3.13 3.39 -1.39
CA ALA A 223 -2.50 2.08 -1.55
C ALA A 223 -1.23 1.97 -0.70
N MET A 224 -1.01 0.76 -0.19
CA MET A 224 0.26 0.31 0.36
C MET A 224 0.85 -0.69 -0.63
N THR A 225 1.96 -0.32 -1.24
CA THR A 225 2.43 -0.97 -2.47
C THR A 225 3.88 -1.40 -2.31
N GLY A 226 4.13 -2.71 -2.39
CA GLY A 226 5.43 -3.25 -2.79
C GLY A 226 5.53 -3.24 -4.30
N PHE A 227 6.67 -2.81 -4.85
CA PHE A 227 6.83 -2.67 -6.30
C PHE A 227 8.24 -2.99 -6.78
N VAL A 228 8.32 -3.36 -8.04
CA VAL A 228 9.56 -3.47 -8.80
C VAL A 228 9.40 -2.82 -10.18
N ASN A 229 10.49 -2.27 -10.73
CA ASN A 229 10.57 -1.78 -12.10
C ASN A 229 11.83 -2.31 -12.76
N TYR A 230 11.73 -2.76 -14.02
CA TYR A 230 12.87 -3.28 -14.76
C TYR A 230 12.60 -3.31 -16.27
N LEU A 231 13.64 -3.54 -17.07
CA LEU A 231 13.49 -3.63 -18.52
C LEU A 231 12.71 -4.88 -18.92
N LYS A 232 11.81 -4.75 -19.89
CA LYS A 232 11.12 -5.81 -20.60
C LYS A 232 12.15 -6.80 -21.15
N ASN A 233 11.88 -8.09 -21.01
CA ASN A 233 12.80 -9.19 -21.30
C ASN A 233 14.04 -9.31 -20.41
N ALA A 234 14.26 -8.40 -19.44
CA ALA A 234 15.25 -8.60 -18.38
C ALA A 234 14.65 -9.43 -17.24
N HIS A 235 15.51 -9.96 -16.38
CA HIS A 235 15.07 -10.57 -15.13
C HIS A 235 14.65 -9.50 -14.13
N GLY A 236 13.50 -9.71 -13.49
CA GLY A 236 13.00 -8.83 -12.45
C GLY A 236 13.82 -8.94 -11.16
N PRO A 237 13.98 -7.83 -10.42
CA PRO A 237 14.66 -7.83 -9.13
C PRO A 237 13.80 -8.52 -8.07
N PRO A 238 14.38 -8.87 -6.90
CA PRO A 238 13.57 -9.31 -5.76
C PRO A 238 12.69 -8.15 -5.24
N MET A 239 11.47 -8.47 -4.82
CA MET A 239 10.58 -7.53 -4.14
C MET A 239 10.65 -7.72 -2.62
N GLY A 240 10.78 -6.63 -1.87
CA GLY A 240 10.84 -6.69 -0.41
C GLY A 240 12.04 -7.50 0.08
N SER A 241 11.80 -8.57 0.84
CA SER A 241 12.84 -9.47 1.35
C SER A 241 13.39 -10.45 0.30
N GLY A 242 12.87 -10.44 -0.92
CA GLY A 242 13.19 -11.43 -1.95
C GLY A 242 12.53 -12.79 -1.74
N HIS A 243 11.56 -12.89 -0.82
CA HIS A 243 10.83 -14.11 -0.52
C HIS A 243 9.32 -13.85 -0.57
N PHE A 244 8.55 -14.89 -0.86
CA PHE A 244 7.10 -14.83 -0.79
C PHE A 244 6.62 -14.60 0.66
N PRO A 245 5.49 -13.90 0.84
CA PRO A 245 4.96 -13.58 2.16
C PRO A 245 4.58 -14.86 2.95
N ASP A 246 5.19 -15.02 4.12
CA ASP A 246 5.01 -16.17 5.03
C ASP A 246 4.47 -15.78 6.42
N TYR A 247 3.92 -14.56 6.54
CA TYR A 247 3.43 -13.97 7.81
C TYR A 247 4.51 -13.72 8.88
N ASN A 248 5.80 -13.95 8.57
CA ASN A 248 6.91 -13.73 9.49
C ASN A 248 7.64 -12.42 9.19
N GLU A 249 7.57 -11.47 10.12
CA GLU A 249 8.17 -10.13 9.98
C GLU A 249 9.69 -10.15 9.80
N LYS A 250 10.37 -11.19 10.28
CA LYS A 250 11.82 -11.33 10.11
C LYS A 250 12.22 -11.90 8.76
N LYS A 251 11.28 -12.41 7.97
CA LYS A 251 11.52 -13.10 6.70
C LYS A 251 10.83 -12.46 5.51
N SER A 252 9.69 -11.83 5.75
CA SER A 252 8.83 -11.25 4.73
C SER A 252 8.74 -9.73 4.91
N ALA A 253 8.73 -8.99 3.81
CA ALA A 253 8.44 -7.57 3.88
C ALA A 253 6.98 -7.33 4.26
N TYR A 254 6.69 -6.21 4.93
CA TYR A 254 5.38 -5.96 5.50
C TYR A 254 4.98 -4.48 5.55
N PHE A 255 3.68 -4.29 5.70
CA PHE A 255 3.07 -3.07 6.22
C PHE A 255 2.35 -3.40 7.52
N ASN A 256 2.74 -2.76 8.61
CA ASN A 256 2.19 -2.93 9.96
C ASN A 256 1.52 -1.64 10.46
N HIS A 257 0.76 -1.76 11.56
CA HIS A 257 0.07 -0.68 12.26
C HIS A 257 -0.66 0.29 11.33
N ILE A 258 -1.30 -0.26 10.30
CA ILE A 258 -1.96 0.51 9.26
C ILE A 258 -3.08 1.34 9.88
N LYS A 259 -3.08 2.65 9.61
CA LYS A 259 -4.14 3.59 10.02
C LYS A 259 -4.54 4.48 8.86
N ASN A 260 -5.80 4.89 8.86
CA ASN A 260 -6.32 5.92 7.97
C ASN A 260 -6.44 7.26 8.71
N TYR A 261 -6.51 8.35 7.95
CA TYR A 261 -6.75 9.69 8.48
C TYR A 261 -8.13 10.19 8.12
N ASN A 262 -8.78 10.86 9.07
CA ASN A 262 -10.05 11.54 8.84
C ASN A 262 -9.82 12.99 8.37
N SER A 263 -10.89 13.71 8.06
CA SER A 263 -10.85 15.10 7.60
C SER A 263 -10.26 16.10 8.61
N LYS A 264 -10.15 15.70 9.89
CA LYS A 264 -9.56 16.50 10.97
C LYS A 264 -8.07 16.16 11.20
N GLY A 265 -7.46 15.33 10.35
CA GLY A 265 -6.07 14.91 10.49
C GLY A 265 -5.84 13.89 11.62
N GLN A 266 -6.87 13.20 12.09
CA GLN A 266 -6.76 12.22 13.17
C GLN A 266 -6.66 10.80 12.59
N ALA A 267 -5.71 10.01 13.11
CA ALA A 267 -5.52 8.62 12.72
C ALA A 267 -6.55 7.69 13.37
N PHE A 268 -7.08 6.74 12.61
CA PHE A 268 -8.05 5.73 13.07
C PHE A 268 -7.83 4.38 12.37
N ASP A 269 -8.37 3.31 12.95
CA ASP A 269 -8.24 1.96 12.40
C ASP A 269 -9.04 1.77 11.10
N PRO A 270 -8.49 1.08 10.09
CA PRO A 270 -9.13 0.88 8.79
C PRO A 270 -10.29 -0.15 8.82
N PHE A 271 -10.90 -0.45 9.98
CA PHE A 271 -11.93 -1.49 10.15
C PHE A 271 -13.09 -1.38 9.14
N TRP A 272 -13.58 -0.17 8.90
CA TRP A 272 -14.68 0.10 7.96
C TRP A 272 -14.21 0.44 6.54
N THR A 273 -12.90 0.34 6.27
CA THR A 273 -12.33 0.70 4.99
C THR A 273 -12.29 -0.52 4.09
N LYS A 274 -13.09 -0.50 3.02
CA LYS A 274 -13.01 -1.53 1.98
C LYS A 274 -11.69 -1.37 1.22
N ALA A 275 -10.85 -2.39 1.33
CA ALA A 275 -9.62 -2.52 0.57
C ALA A 275 -9.66 -3.82 -0.24
N ALA A 276 -8.91 -3.84 -1.34
CA ALA A 276 -8.74 -4.99 -2.21
C ALA A 276 -7.25 -5.27 -2.41
N LYS A 277 -6.92 -6.56 -2.46
CA LYS A 277 -5.60 -7.04 -2.84
C LYS A 277 -5.44 -6.96 -4.35
N LEU A 278 -4.30 -6.43 -4.80
CA LEU A 278 -3.90 -6.45 -6.20
C LEU A 278 -2.45 -6.94 -6.32
N VAL A 279 -2.30 -8.06 -7.02
CA VAL A 279 -1.02 -8.66 -7.41
C VAL A 279 -1.12 -8.91 -8.92
N ASP A 280 -0.30 -8.23 -9.70
CA ASP A 280 -0.36 -8.28 -11.17
C ASP A 280 0.45 -9.44 -11.78
N ARG A 281 1.47 -9.92 -11.06
CA ARG A 281 2.29 -11.09 -11.41
C ARG A 281 2.37 -12.10 -10.26
N PRO A 282 1.29 -12.84 -9.97
CA PRO A 282 1.21 -13.79 -8.86
C PRO A 282 2.18 -14.98 -9.00
N ASP A 283 2.71 -15.23 -10.20
CA ASP A 283 3.77 -16.20 -10.48
C ASP A 283 5.14 -15.76 -9.93
N CYS A 284 5.33 -14.46 -9.71
CA CYS A 284 6.63 -13.88 -9.33
C CYS A 284 6.62 -13.19 -7.96
N TYR A 285 5.52 -12.50 -7.64
CA TYR A 285 5.38 -11.71 -6.43
C TYR A 285 4.01 -12.00 -5.83
N ASP A 286 3.88 -11.86 -4.52
CA ASP A 286 2.60 -12.07 -3.85
C ASP A 286 2.43 -11.14 -2.65
N ALA A 287 1.18 -11.01 -2.22
CA ALA A 287 0.78 -10.39 -0.97
C ALA A 287 -0.20 -11.32 -0.24
N ASN A 288 -0.02 -11.44 1.07
CA ASN A 288 -1.00 -12.15 1.88
C ASN A 288 -2.21 -11.26 2.18
N ASP A 289 -3.17 -11.82 2.91
CA ASP A 289 -4.38 -11.10 3.25
C ASP A 289 -4.11 -9.96 4.23
N LEU A 290 -4.91 -8.90 4.16
CA LEU A 290 -4.90 -7.83 5.15
C LEU A 290 -5.77 -8.23 6.33
N PHE A 291 -5.17 -8.38 7.51
CA PHE A 291 -5.87 -8.79 8.74
C PHE A 291 -5.41 -8.00 9.95
N LEU A 292 -6.15 -8.12 11.05
CA LEU A 292 -5.81 -7.55 12.34
C LEU A 292 -5.02 -8.57 13.15
N GLU A 293 -3.78 -8.25 13.52
CA GLU A 293 -2.95 -9.08 14.38
C GLU A 293 -2.64 -8.37 15.72
N PHE A 294 -2.65 -9.14 16.80
CA PHE A 294 -2.28 -8.63 18.11
C PHE A 294 -0.84 -8.07 18.08
N LYS A 295 -0.63 -6.90 18.70
CA LYS A 295 0.62 -6.10 18.70
C LYS A 295 1.02 -5.45 17.37
N LYS A 296 0.62 -5.98 16.21
CA LYS A 296 0.95 -5.41 14.89
C LYS A 296 -0.14 -4.51 14.31
N GLY A 297 -1.34 -4.58 14.88
CA GLY A 297 -2.50 -3.87 14.33
C GLY A 297 -2.91 -4.47 12.97
N TYR A 298 -3.49 -3.65 12.10
CA TYR A 298 -3.75 -4.07 10.73
C TYR A 298 -2.44 -4.25 9.98
N THR A 299 -2.28 -5.42 9.35
CA THR A 299 -1.03 -5.83 8.71
C THR A 299 -1.26 -6.70 7.48
N PHE A 300 -0.29 -6.65 6.57
CA PHE A 300 -0.08 -7.66 5.53
C PHE A 300 1.41 -7.70 5.15
N ASN A 301 1.83 -8.82 4.57
CA ASN A 301 3.14 -9.06 4.00
C ASN A 301 3.09 -9.08 2.49
N TYR A 302 4.22 -8.73 1.87
CA TYR A 302 4.41 -8.79 0.42
C TYR A 302 5.85 -9.20 0.10
N GLY A 303 6.07 -9.69 -1.11
CA GLY A 303 7.41 -9.96 -1.61
C GLY A 303 7.44 -11.01 -2.72
N GLY A 304 8.65 -11.32 -3.17
CA GLY A 304 8.90 -12.37 -4.14
C GLY A 304 10.35 -12.38 -4.62
N PRO A 305 10.82 -13.52 -5.14
CA PRO A 305 12.21 -13.69 -5.57
C PRO A 305 12.55 -12.89 -6.82
N SER A 306 13.86 -12.79 -7.10
CA SER A 306 14.35 -12.31 -8.38
C SER A 306 14.13 -13.33 -9.50
N GLY A 307 14.24 -12.89 -10.75
CA GLY A 307 14.25 -13.78 -11.92
C GLY A 307 12.94 -13.76 -12.71
N CYS A 308 11.94 -12.99 -12.29
CA CYS A 308 10.68 -12.83 -13.02
C CYS A 308 10.94 -12.33 -14.44
N ILE A 309 10.43 -13.04 -15.46
CA ILE A 309 10.58 -12.61 -16.86
C ILE A 309 9.34 -11.81 -17.27
N GLY A 310 9.61 -10.61 -17.74
CA GLY A 310 8.65 -9.59 -18.17
C GLY A 310 7.95 -9.86 -19.48
#